data_AF-A0A9P7G611-F1
#
_entry.id   AF-A0A9P7G611-F1
#
_cell.length_a   1.000
_cell.length_b   1.000
_cell.length_c   1.000
_cell.angle_alpha   90.00
_cell.angle_beta   90.00
_cell.angle_gamma   90.00
#
_symmetry.space_group_name_H-M   'P 1'
#
loop_
_entity.id
_entity.type
_entity.pdbx_description
1 polymer ?
#
loop_
_entity_poly.entity_id
_entity_poly.type
_entity_poly.pdbx_seq_one_letter_code
_entity_poly.pdbx_strand_id
1 'polypeptide(L)'
;MTLSHLPVDFLIRLAPMRLPASLPHPSRAQKGNKSTFIPDGLQHSQFTVRRSDKATYILCSRSAVPVVADPSNRGSRGVSVHPLLADHIAHLLRLRVLQELELLADTLDSRTKHKLASPARIIRRLTRSEWDDLRTTGTIPYPNALAVMVVPPLQKDPITKLRPQPWMSAAPLPPDPTPSPSKNVTTTPMHNEKEEKKLSLCTLHPVAPVAWDSELGGGVVPEAHVPLYNGVALFPKKPQRAALHALLTRLLGIERASRHSRLSQTVEGGAGVGGRASHAFVLCGDKETVLRGDVAAVAIALWRVRMFEDEGDDVAALWEGAGGWERTARPRP
;
A
#
# COMPACT_ATOMS: atom_id res chain seq x y z
N MET A 1 29.70 -1.94 1.83
CA MET A 1 29.24 -2.45 0.52
C MET A 1 28.23 -1.47 -0.05
N THR A 2 28.24 -1.25 -1.36
CA THR A 2 27.34 -0.32 -2.05
C THR A 2 25.91 -0.89 -2.04
N LEU A 3 24.89 -0.04 -1.92
CA LEU A 3 23.46 -0.36 -2.06
C LEU A 3 23.09 -0.89 -3.47
N SER A 4 24.06 -1.36 -4.25
CA SER A 4 23.99 -1.71 -5.67
C SER A 4 23.23 -3.00 -5.98
N HIS A 5 22.80 -3.76 -4.96
CA HIS A 5 22.15 -5.06 -5.14
C HIS A 5 20.72 -5.14 -4.62
N LEU A 6 20.14 -4.04 -4.11
CA LEU A 6 18.73 -4.05 -3.71
C LEU A 6 17.82 -3.92 -4.95
N PRO A 7 16.76 -4.74 -5.05
CA PRO A 7 15.71 -4.53 -6.04
C PRO A 7 15.16 -3.11 -5.97
N VAL A 8 14.90 -2.52 -7.14
CA VAL A 8 14.45 -1.12 -7.27
C VAL A 8 13.13 -0.87 -6.55
N ASP A 9 12.29 -1.89 -6.41
CA ASP A 9 11.01 -1.79 -5.68
C ASP A 9 11.19 -1.49 -4.19
N PHE A 10 12.32 -1.87 -3.59
CA PHE A 10 12.66 -1.53 -2.21
C PHE A 10 13.30 -0.16 -2.06
N LEU A 11 13.39 0.61 -3.15
CA LEU A 11 14.00 1.93 -3.16
C LEU A 11 12.96 3.01 -3.47
N ILE A 12 13.18 4.20 -2.91
CA ILE A 12 12.48 5.44 -3.24
C ILE A 12 13.46 6.31 -3.99
N ARG A 13 13.05 6.74 -5.18
CA ARG A 13 13.82 7.66 -6.01
C ARG A 13 13.45 9.09 -5.65
N LEU A 14 14.46 9.88 -5.29
CA LEU A 14 14.35 11.30 -4.97
C LEU A 14 15.12 12.14 -6.00
N ALA A 15 14.45 13.08 -6.62
CA ALA A 15 15.06 14.00 -7.59
C ALA A 15 15.21 15.39 -6.98
N PRO A 16 16.37 16.06 -7.13
CA PRO A 16 16.47 17.47 -6.80
C PRO A 16 15.70 18.30 -7.84
N MET A 17 14.72 19.08 -7.39
CA MET A 17 13.95 19.97 -8.24
C MET A 17 14.14 21.42 -7.78
N ARG A 18 14.35 22.32 -8.74
CA ARG A 18 14.33 23.76 -8.46
C ARG A 18 12.90 24.20 -8.27
N LEU A 19 12.60 24.80 -7.13
CA LEU A 19 11.30 25.43 -6.93
C LEU A 19 11.19 26.63 -7.89
N PRO A 20 10.05 26.82 -8.57
CA PRO A 20 9.83 28.04 -9.33
C PRO A 20 10.02 29.24 -8.39
N ALA A 21 10.62 30.31 -8.89
CA ALA A 21 10.78 31.56 -8.15
C ALA A 21 9.41 32.27 -8.04
N SER A 22 8.42 31.61 -7.43
CA SER A 22 7.07 32.12 -7.32
C SER A 22 6.92 32.85 -5.99
N LEU A 23 7.19 34.15 -6.06
CA LEU A 23 6.52 35.29 -5.39
C LEU A 23 7.57 36.38 -5.12
N PRO A 24 7.27 37.65 -5.46
CA PRO A 24 8.19 38.76 -5.28
C PRO A 24 8.28 39.10 -3.79
N HIS A 25 9.05 38.33 -3.02
CA HIS A 25 9.41 38.75 -1.67
C HIS A 25 10.74 39.52 -1.69
N PRO A 26 10.76 40.78 -1.23
CA PRO A 26 11.81 41.75 -1.52
C PRO A 26 13.10 41.60 -0.67
N SER A 27 13.34 40.47 -0.01
CA SER A 27 14.56 40.31 0.80
C SER A 27 15.74 39.87 -0.09
N ARG A 28 16.49 40.88 -0.54
CA ARG A 28 17.66 40.82 -1.45
C ARG A 28 18.81 39.88 -1.00
N ALA A 29 18.70 39.23 0.16
CA ALA A 29 19.77 38.44 0.80
C ALA A 29 19.67 36.92 0.60
N GLN A 30 18.58 36.36 0.07
CA GLN A 30 18.47 34.90 -0.21
C GLN A 30 18.41 34.57 -1.71
N LYS A 31 19.33 35.15 -2.49
CA LYS A 31 19.44 34.96 -3.95
C LYS A 31 20.11 33.62 -4.36
N GLY A 32 19.84 32.55 -3.62
CA GLY A 32 20.29 31.20 -3.96
C GLY A 32 19.16 30.43 -4.64
N ASN A 33 19.43 29.80 -5.78
CA ASN A 33 18.50 28.84 -6.41
C ASN A 33 18.32 27.65 -5.47
N LYS A 34 17.31 27.70 -4.60
CA LYS A 34 17.03 26.61 -3.65
C LYS A 34 16.44 25.43 -4.42
N SER A 35 17.23 24.37 -4.56
CA SER A 35 16.72 23.05 -4.95
C SER A 35 16.19 22.31 -3.73
N THR A 36 15.10 21.57 -3.90
CA THR A 36 14.55 20.67 -2.88
C THR A 36 14.44 19.26 -3.44
N PHE A 37 14.60 18.25 -2.59
CA PHE A 37 14.26 16.88 -2.99
C PHE A 37 12.75 16.71 -3.13
N ILE A 38 12.34 16.05 -4.20
CA ILE A 38 10.97 15.60 -4.43
C ILE A 38 10.96 14.10 -4.76
N PRO A 39 9.88 13.37 -4.43
CA PRO A 39 9.72 12.00 -4.89
C PRO A 39 9.52 11.97 -6.41
N ASP A 40 10.20 11.07 -7.10
CA ASP A 40 10.09 10.92 -8.55
C ASP A 40 9.88 9.44 -8.92
N GLY A 41 8.97 9.16 -9.86
CA GLY A 41 8.69 7.78 -10.31
C GLY A 41 8.07 6.85 -9.27
N LEU A 42 7.45 7.35 -8.19
CA LEU A 42 6.68 6.52 -7.25
C LEU A 42 5.34 6.07 -7.85
N GLN A 43 4.68 6.95 -8.60
CA GLN A 43 3.45 6.64 -9.33
C GLN A 43 3.72 5.74 -10.53
N HIS A 44 2.69 5.07 -11.02
CA HIS A 44 2.79 4.23 -12.21
C HIS A 44 3.06 5.09 -13.46
N SER A 45 3.87 4.55 -14.39
CA SER A 45 4.37 5.30 -15.56
C SER A 45 3.27 5.76 -16.51
N GLN A 46 2.15 5.04 -16.58
CA GLN A 46 0.97 5.47 -17.35
C GLN A 46 0.28 6.71 -16.76
N PHE A 47 0.46 7.01 -15.48
CA PHE A 47 -0.17 8.16 -14.81
C PHE A 47 0.80 9.33 -14.63
N THR A 48 2.11 9.08 -14.57
CA THR A 48 3.10 10.14 -14.38
C THR A 48 4.43 9.75 -15.00
N VAL A 49 4.97 10.65 -15.83
CA VAL A 49 6.32 10.54 -16.38
C VAL A 49 7.34 11.04 -15.35
N ARG A 50 8.51 10.40 -15.33
CA ARG A 50 9.65 10.83 -14.51
C ARG A 50 10.07 12.25 -14.91
N ARG A 51 10.39 13.09 -13.92
CA ARG A 51 10.66 14.51 -14.17
C ARG A 51 12.15 14.84 -14.31
N SER A 52 13.02 13.99 -13.78
CA SER A 52 14.46 14.23 -13.77
C SER A 52 15.20 12.96 -14.16
N ASP A 53 16.31 13.11 -14.89
CA ASP A 53 17.25 12.01 -15.15
C ASP A 53 18.16 11.77 -13.94
N LYS A 54 18.52 12.85 -13.22
CA LYS A 54 19.35 12.80 -12.02
C LYS A 54 18.48 12.53 -10.80
N ALA A 55 18.81 11.49 -10.05
CA ALA A 55 18.14 11.15 -8.81
C ALA A 55 19.09 10.44 -7.83
N THR A 56 18.72 10.49 -6.56
CA THR A 56 19.30 9.67 -5.50
C THR A 56 18.27 8.63 -5.08
N TYR A 57 18.71 7.44 -4.69
CA TYR A 57 17.85 6.39 -4.17
C TYR A 57 18.05 6.24 -2.67
N ILE A 58 16.95 6.08 -1.95
CA ILE A 58 16.96 5.69 -0.55
C ILE A 58 16.17 4.40 -0.35
N LEU A 59 16.38 3.74 0.78
CA LEU A 59 15.54 2.63 1.18
C LEU A 59 14.07 3.07 1.30
N CYS A 60 13.14 2.18 0.97
CA CYS A 60 11.71 2.38 1.15
C CYS A 60 11.31 2.31 2.63
N SER A 61 11.86 3.23 3.42
CA SER A 61 11.66 3.38 4.87
C SER A 61 11.50 4.87 5.22
N ARG A 62 10.57 5.17 6.13
CA ARG A 62 10.32 6.55 6.58
C ARG A 62 11.51 7.14 7.35
N SER A 63 12.24 6.33 8.11
CA SER A 63 13.44 6.75 8.84
C SER A 63 14.64 7.04 7.94
N ALA A 64 14.62 6.61 6.67
CA ALA A 64 15.65 6.94 5.69
C ALA A 64 15.54 8.37 5.14
N VAL A 65 14.38 9.04 5.30
CA VAL A 65 14.15 10.39 4.74
C VAL A 65 15.02 11.46 5.43
N PRO A 66 15.14 11.52 6.77
CA PRO A 66 16.04 12.47 7.44
C PRO A 66 17.52 12.28 7.08
N VAL A 67 17.94 11.04 6.79
CA VAL A 67 19.34 10.73 6.41
C VAL A 67 19.74 11.43 5.10
N VAL A 68 18.78 11.69 4.20
CA VAL A 68 19.03 12.46 2.97
C VAL A 68 19.27 13.93 3.26
N ALA A 69 18.69 14.46 4.33
CA ALA A 69 18.85 15.87 4.71
C ALA A 69 20.23 16.16 5.31
N ASP A 70 20.99 15.12 5.69
CA ASP A 70 22.30 15.30 6.31
C ASP A 70 23.29 15.97 5.33
N PRO A 71 23.86 17.14 5.67
CA PRO A 71 24.85 17.83 4.85
C PRO A 71 26.14 17.02 4.62
N SER A 72 26.40 16.01 5.45
CA SER A 72 27.53 15.07 5.26
C SER A 72 27.38 14.25 3.96
N ASN A 73 26.14 14.07 3.48
CA ASN A 73 25.87 13.37 2.25
C ASN A 73 26.22 14.24 1.04
N ARG A 74 27.25 13.81 0.28
CA ARG A 74 27.75 14.54 -0.89
C ARG A 74 26.65 14.81 -1.93
N GLY A 75 25.65 13.92 -2.04
CA GLY A 75 24.51 14.07 -2.95
C GLY A 75 23.51 15.16 -2.56
N SER A 76 23.56 15.63 -1.31
CA SER A 76 22.60 16.59 -0.75
C SER A 76 23.14 18.02 -0.66
N ARG A 77 24.38 18.26 -1.11
CA ARG A 77 24.99 19.59 -1.04
C ARG A 77 24.18 20.63 -1.83
N GLY A 78 23.59 21.58 -1.12
CA GLY A 78 22.76 22.64 -1.70
C GLY A 78 21.32 22.22 -2.02
N VAL A 79 20.89 21.02 -1.62
CA VAL A 79 19.51 20.55 -1.78
C VAL A 79 18.85 20.46 -0.40
N SER A 80 17.79 21.22 -0.17
CA SER A 80 17.01 21.11 1.07
C SER A 80 16.03 19.94 1.02
N VAL A 81 15.70 19.36 2.16
CA VAL A 81 14.60 18.41 2.30
C VAL A 81 13.38 19.15 2.85
N HIS A 82 12.24 19.03 2.17
CA HIS A 82 10.99 19.61 2.66
C HIS A 82 10.47 18.81 3.87
N PRO A 83 9.97 19.44 4.95
CA PRO A 83 9.52 18.74 6.16
C PRO A 83 8.41 17.71 5.88
N LEU A 84 7.51 18.01 4.93
CA LEU A 84 6.44 17.11 4.50
C LEU A 84 6.86 16.06 3.47
N LEU A 85 8.17 15.89 3.20
CA LEU A 85 8.63 14.94 2.18
C LEU A 85 8.20 13.50 2.52
N ALA A 86 8.31 13.09 3.78
CA ALA A 86 7.91 11.76 4.22
C ALA A 86 6.41 11.51 4.01
N ASP A 87 5.56 12.46 4.40
CA ASP A 87 4.11 12.37 4.19
C ASP A 87 3.74 12.35 2.71
N HIS A 88 4.45 13.13 1.89
CA HIS A 88 4.25 13.15 0.45
C HIS A 88 4.63 11.80 -0.19
N ILE A 89 5.77 11.20 0.19
CA ILE A 89 6.15 9.85 -0.23
C ILE A 89 5.05 8.86 0.17
N ALA A 90 4.61 8.90 1.42
CA ALA A 90 3.61 7.98 1.94
C ALA A 90 2.27 8.09 1.20
N HIS A 91 1.86 9.31 0.87
CA HIS A 91 0.67 9.58 0.04
C HIS A 91 0.84 9.00 -1.37
N LEU A 92 1.99 9.19 -2.00
CA LEU A 92 2.25 8.69 -3.36
C LEU A 92 2.36 7.15 -3.41
N LEU A 93 2.90 6.50 -2.38
CA LEU A 93 2.93 5.04 -2.27
C LEU A 93 1.50 4.46 -2.17
N ARG A 94 0.63 5.09 -1.37
CA ARG A 94 -0.80 4.74 -1.31
C ARG A 94 -1.50 4.96 -2.64
N LEU A 95 -1.21 6.09 -3.30
CA LEU A 95 -1.75 6.36 -4.63
C LEU A 95 -1.29 5.29 -5.65
N ARG A 96 -0.04 4.82 -5.54
CA ARG A 96 0.47 3.73 -6.38
C ARG A 96 -0.36 2.46 -6.23
N VAL A 97 -0.76 2.08 -5.01
CA VAL A 97 -1.67 0.94 -4.78
C VAL A 97 -3.00 1.11 -5.53
N LEU A 98 -3.58 2.32 -5.49
CA LEU A 98 -4.85 2.60 -6.20
C LEU A 98 -4.67 2.53 -7.72
N GLN A 99 -3.55 3.05 -8.24
CA GLN A 99 -3.21 2.99 -9.67
C GLN A 99 -3.05 1.54 -10.14
N GLU A 100 -2.32 0.69 -9.41
CA GLU A 100 -2.15 -0.72 -9.79
C GLU A 100 -3.48 -1.49 -9.76
N LEU A 101 -4.36 -1.20 -8.80
CA LEU A 101 -5.71 -1.79 -8.76
C LEU A 101 -6.59 -1.35 -9.93
N GLU A 102 -6.46 -0.10 -10.36
CA GLU A 102 -7.16 0.44 -11.53
C GLU A 102 -6.70 -0.25 -12.82
N LEU A 103 -5.38 -0.36 -13.03
CA LEU A 103 -4.80 -1.06 -14.18
C LEU A 103 -5.16 -2.55 -14.20
N LEU A 104 -5.16 -3.20 -13.03
CA LEU A 104 -5.62 -4.57 -12.90
C LEU A 104 -7.09 -4.70 -13.29
N ALA A 105 -7.95 -3.76 -12.89
CA ALA A 105 -9.35 -3.77 -13.26
C ALA A 105 -9.54 -3.59 -14.77
N ASP A 106 -8.83 -2.66 -15.40
CA ASP A 106 -8.90 -2.43 -16.84
C ASP A 106 -8.36 -3.63 -17.65
N THR A 107 -7.28 -4.25 -17.17
CA THR A 107 -6.71 -5.47 -17.76
C THR A 107 -7.69 -6.64 -17.68
N LEU A 108 -8.39 -6.80 -16.55
CA LEU A 108 -9.38 -7.86 -16.40
C LEU A 108 -10.63 -7.59 -17.23
N ASP A 109 -11.11 -6.35 -17.26
CA ASP A 109 -12.30 -5.98 -18.04
C ASP A 109 -12.07 -6.16 -19.54
N SER A 110 -10.88 -5.81 -20.05
CA SER A 110 -10.52 -6.07 -21.44
C SER A 110 -10.40 -7.58 -21.75
N ARG A 111 -9.79 -8.38 -20.85
CA ARG A 111 -9.61 -9.82 -21.08
C ARG A 111 -10.86 -10.67 -20.87
N THR A 112 -11.80 -10.26 -20.03
CA THR A 112 -13.08 -10.99 -19.87
C THR A 112 -13.87 -11.07 -21.17
N LYS A 113 -13.70 -10.11 -22.08
CA LYS A 113 -14.27 -10.13 -23.44
C LYS A 113 -13.72 -11.26 -24.31
N HIS A 114 -12.50 -11.72 -24.04
CA HIS A 114 -11.81 -12.74 -24.84
C HIS A 114 -12.03 -14.19 -24.36
N LYS A 115 -12.99 -14.44 -23.46
CA LYS A 115 -13.40 -15.79 -22.98
C LYS A 115 -12.25 -16.72 -22.56
N LEU A 116 -11.12 -16.19 -22.07
CA LEU A 116 -10.06 -17.03 -21.50
C LEU A 116 -10.60 -17.77 -20.26
N ALA A 117 -10.55 -19.10 -20.33
CA ALA A 117 -11.36 -20.01 -19.54
C ALA A 117 -10.74 -20.45 -18.20
N SER A 118 -10.01 -19.60 -17.47
CA SER A 118 -9.52 -20.01 -16.14
C SER A 118 -10.61 -19.84 -15.06
N PRO A 119 -10.84 -20.84 -14.19
CA PRO A 119 -11.73 -20.74 -13.03
C PRO A 119 -11.11 -19.97 -11.85
N ALA A 120 -9.79 -19.76 -11.86
CA ALA A 120 -9.07 -19.09 -10.79
C ALA A 120 -9.51 -17.62 -10.66
N ARG A 121 -9.72 -17.15 -9.43
CA ARG A 121 -10.20 -15.80 -9.12
C ARG A 121 -9.03 -14.97 -8.62
N ILE A 122 -8.88 -13.76 -9.15
CA ILE A 122 -7.87 -12.80 -8.69
C ILE A 122 -8.30 -12.12 -7.39
N ILE A 123 -9.60 -11.86 -7.24
CA ILE A 123 -10.14 -11.25 -6.03
C ILE A 123 -11.37 -12.02 -5.53
N ARG A 124 -11.46 -12.14 -4.21
CA ARG A 124 -12.63 -12.70 -3.54
C ARG A 124 -12.97 -11.91 -2.29
N ARG A 125 -14.26 -11.83 -1.97
CA ARG A 125 -14.73 -11.28 -0.70
C ARG A 125 -14.96 -12.42 0.28
N LEU A 126 -14.38 -12.34 1.47
CA LEU A 126 -14.60 -13.33 2.52
C LEU A 126 -16.06 -13.27 2.99
N THR A 127 -16.67 -14.40 3.31
CA THR A 127 -17.90 -14.45 4.11
C THR A 127 -17.59 -14.03 5.54
N ARG A 128 -18.62 -13.77 6.35
CA ARG A 128 -18.43 -13.53 7.78
C ARG A 128 -17.85 -14.73 8.51
N SER A 129 -18.31 -15.95 8.21
CA SER A 129 -17.75 -17.16 8.81
C SER A 129 -16.27 -17.31 8.48
N GLU A 130 -15.88 -17.18 7.21
CA GLU A 130 -14.47 -17.25 6.80
C GLU A 130 -13.60 -16.18 7.47
N TRP A 131 -14.15 -14.97 7.65
CA TRP A 131 -13.48 -13.89 8.35
C TRP A 131 -13.34 -14.16 9.86
N ASP A 132 -14.37 -14.75 10.47
CA ASP A 132 -14.36 -15.13 11.89
C ASP A 132 -13.35 -16.26 12.12
N ASP A 133 -13.33 -17.26 11.23
CA ASP A 133 -12.36 -18.37 11.24
C ASP A 133 -10.92 -17.86 11.09
N LEU A 134 -10.67 -16.91 10.20
CA LEU A 134 -9.35 -16.28 10.06
C LEU A 134 -8.95 -15.57 11.37
N ARG A 135 -9.88 -14.85 12.01
CA ARG A 135 -9.60 -14.14 13.27
C ARG A 135 -9.36 -15.08 14.45
N THR A 136 -10.05 -16.21 14.51
CA THR A 136 -9.91 -17.18 15.61
C THR A 136 -8.67 -18.05 15.44
N THR A 137 -8.39 -18.51 14.22
CA THR A 137 -7.22 -19.36 13.93
C THR A 137 -5.94 -18.57 13.78
N GLY A 138 -6.02 -17.31 13.34
CA GLY A 138 -4.85 -16.52 12.96
C GLY A 138 -4.15 -17.03 11.70
N THR A 139 -4.76 -17.95 10.94
CA THR A 139 -4.18 -18.56 9.73
C THR A 139 -5.00 -18.19 8.50
N ILE A 140 -4.35 -18.08 7.33
CA ILE A 140 -5.03 -17.81 6.06
C ILE A 140 -5.25 -19.14 5.31
N PRO A 141 -6.50 -19.62 5.15
CA PRO A 141 -6.78 -20.92 4.55
C PRO A 141 -6.74 -20.92 3.01
N TYR A 142 -6.04 -19.95 2.41
CA TYR A 142 -5.97 -19.76 0.96
C TYR A 142 -4.51 -19.84 0.52
N PRO A 143 -4.06 -20.96 -0.04
CA PRO A 143 -2.64 -21.18 -0.36
C PRO A 143 -2.12 -20.23 -1.45
N ASN A 144 -3.01 -19.70 -2.29
CA ASN A 144 -2.68 -18.72 -3.33
C ASN A 144 -2.98 -17.27 -2.90
N ALA A 145 -3.25 -17.00 -1.62
CA ALA A 145 -3.46 -15.62 -1.18
C ALA A 145 -2.13 -14.85 -1.23
N LEU A 146 -2.19 -13.65 -1.79
CA LEU A 146 -1.07 -12.69 -1.80
C LEU A 146 -1.25 -11.60 -0.75
N ALA A 147 -2.49 -11.20 -0.48
CA ALA A 147 -2.81 -10.21 0.54
C ALA A 147 -4.28 -10.32 0.96
N VAL A 148 -4.55 -9.98 2.22
CA VAL A 148 -5.91 -9.77 2.74
C VAL A 148 -6.07 -8.30 3.08
N MET A 149 -7.14 -7.66 2.65
CA MET A 149 -7.44 -6.26 2.96
C MET A 149 -8.80 -6.13 3.63
N VAL A 150 -8.83 -5.55 4.83
CA VAL A 150 -10.07 -5.25 5.54
C VAL A 150 -10.48 -3.83 5.23
N VAL A 151 -11.49 -3.66 4.37
CA VAL A 151 -11.93 -2.34 3.91
C VAL A 151 -13.43 -2.17 4.19
N PRO A 152 -13.79 -1.63 5.37
CA PRO A 152 -15.18 -1.32 5.69
C PRO A 152 -15.78 -0.31 4.70
N PRO A 153 -17.06 -0.44 4.34
CA PRO A 153 -17.75 0.55 3.54
C PRO A 153 -17.80 1.88 4.31
N LEU A 154 -17.56 2.97 3.60
CA LEU A 154 -17.63 4.30 4.21
C LEU A 154 -19.08 4.67 4.52
N GLN A 155 -19.28 5.17 5.74
CA GLN A 155 -20.56 5.73 6.15
C GLN A 155 -20.83 7.04 5.40
N LYS A 156 -22.12 7.37 5.25
CA LYS A 156 -22.54 8.68 4.77
C LYS A 156 -22.13 9.72 5.80
N ASP A 157 -21.66 10.87 5.34
CA ASP A 157 -21.40 12.01 6.20
C ASP A 157 -22.71 12.40 6.93
N PRO A 158 -22.70 12.59 8.26
CA PRO A 158 -23.92 12.87 9.01
C PRO A 158 -24.55 14.22 8.62
N ILE A 159 -23.75 15.18 8.16
CA ILE A 159 -24.18 16.54 7.77
C ILE A 159 -24.63 16.52 6.31
N THR A 160 -23.75 16.12 5.39
CA THR A 160 -24.06 16.20 3.95
C THR A 160 -24.92 15.04 3.45
N LYS A 161 -25.05 13.95 4.23
CA LYS A 161 -25.71 12.68 3.86
C LYS A 161 -25.12 12.00 2.61
N LEU A 162 -24.01 12.52 2.08
CA LEU A 162 -23.31 11.97 0.94
C LEU A 162 -22.20 11.02 1.40
N ARG A 163 -21.89 10.02 0.58
CA ARG A 163 -20.68 9.22 0.79
C ARG A 163 -19.46 10.00 0.30
N PRO A 164 -18.30 9.87 0.95
CA PRO A 164 -17.07 10.48 0.45
C PRO A 164 -16.81 10.05 -0.99
N GLN A 165 -16.52 11.01 -1.85
CA GLN A 165 -16.17 10.74 -3.24
C GLN A 165 -14.78 10.09 -3.33
N PRO A 166 -14.58 9.09 -4.20
CA PRO A 166 -13.25 8.57 -4.54
C PRO A 166 -12.30 9.68 -4.97
N TRP A 167 -11.06 9.64 -4.49
CA TRP A 167 -10.01 10.58 -4.89
C TRP A 167 -8.70 9.86 -5.17
N MET A 168 -8.17 10.05 -6.38
CA MET A 168 -6.93 9.43 -6.88
C MET A 168 -5.95 10.48 -7.42
N SER A 169 -6.02 11.73 -6.97
CA SER A 169 -5.05 12.75 -7.40
C SER A 169 -3.76 12.68 -6.57
N ALA A 170 -2.64 12.91 -7.26
CA ALA A 170 -1.34 13.15 -6.65
C ALA A 170 -1.29 14.47 -5.85
N ALA A 171 -2.19 15.42 -6.17
CA ALA A 171 -2.30 16.65 -5.42
C ALA A 171 -2.66 16.34 -3.95
N PRO A 172 -2.05 17.05 -2.98
CA PRO A 172 -2.42 16.90 -1.59
C PRO A 172 -3.91 17.16 -1.42
N LEU A 173 -4.61 16.24 -0.77
CA LEU A 173 -6.00 16.49 -0.41
C LEU A 173 -6.08 17.76 0.43
N PRO A 174 -7.11 18.60 0.21
CA PRO A 174 -7.36 19.73 1.08
C PRO A 174 -7.40 19.25 2.54
N PRO A 175 -6.94 20.07 3.49
CA PRO A 175 -7.04 19.73 4.89
C PRO A 175 -8.49 19.37 5.19
N ASP A 176 -8.69 18.27 5.93
CA ASP A 176 -10.03 17.93 6.38
C ASP A 176 -10.60 19.18 7.08
N PRO A 177 -11.87 19.55 6.81
CA PRO A 177 -12.47 20.71 7.45
C PRO A 177 -12.29 20.49 8.95
N THR A 178 -11.41 21.31 9.56
CA THR A 178 -11.14 21.26 10.99
C THR A 178 -12.50 21.24 11.65
N PRO A 179 -12.80 20.25 12.52
CA PRO A 179 -14.12 20.14 13.12
C PRO A 179 -14.46 21.51 13.67
N SER A 180 -15.48 22.16 13.09
CA SER A 180 -15.89 23.50 13.49
C SER A 180 -15.92 23.52 15.00
N PRO A 181 -15.27 24.49 15.67
CA PRO A 181 -15.15 24.51 17.12
C PRO A 181 -16.55 24.39 17.69
N SER A 182 -16.91 23.17 18.12
CA SER A 182 -18.22 22.90 18.67
C SER A 182 -18.23 23.67 19.96
N LYS A 183 -19.01 24.76 19.96
CA LYS A 183 -19.16 25.67 21.08
C LYS A 183 -19.32 24.87 22.38
N ASN A 184 -18.38 25.09 23.29
CA ASN A 184 -18.50 24.84 24.72
C ASN A 184 -18.52 23.38 25.18
N VAL A 185 -17.55 22.56 24.75
CA VAL A 185 -17.13 21.43 25.60
C VAL A 185 -16.11 22.00 26.59
N THR A 186 -16.59 22.33 27.79
CA THR A 186 -15.79 22.76 28.93
C THR A 186 -14.62 21.81 29.13
N THR A 187 -13.43 22.30 28.79
CA THR A 187 -12.14 21.64 28.99
C THR A 187 -11.95 21.35 30.47
N THR A 188 -12.30 20.15 30.89
CA THR A 188 -11.81 19.58 32.14
C THR A 188 -10.42 19.00 31.82
N PRO A 189 -9.34 19.50 32.45
CA PRO A 189 -8.00 18.96 32.26
C PRO A 189 -7.88 17.65 33.04
N MET A 190 -8.49 16.58 32.53
CA MET A 190 -8.22 15.24 33.05
C MET A 190 -7.13 14.59 32.20
N HIS A 191 -5.99 14.42 32.85
CA HIS A 191 -4.74 13.76 32.47
C HIS A 191 -4.84 12.29 32.00
N ASN A 192 -5.95 11.88 31.40
CA ASN A 192 -6.03 10.58 30.76
C ASN A 192 -5.66 10.76 29.29
N GLU A 193 -4.35 10.90 29.03
CA GLU A 193 -3.73 10.52 27.76
C GLU A 193 -3.99 9.03 27.55
N LYS A 194 -5.22 8.72 27.15
CA LYS A 194 -5.59 7.40 26.69
C LYS A 194 -4.92 7.29 25.33
N GLU A 195 -3.68 6.81 25.33
CA GLU A 195 -2.88 6.52 24.14
C GLU A 195 -3.83 5.96 23.09
N GLU A 196 -4.12 6.75 22.05
CA GLU A 196 -4.92 6.27 20.94
C GLU A 196 -4.15 5.10 20.36
N LYS A 197 -4.60 3.88 20.68
CA LYS A 197 -3.95 2.65 20.25
C LYS A 197 -3.92 2.67 18.72
N LYS A 198 -2.77 3.07 18.16
CA LYS A 198 -2.56 3.19 16.72
C LYS A 198 -2.90 1.84 16.11
N LEU A 199 -3.89 1.84 15.22
CA LEU A 199 -4.28 0.62 14.51
C LEU A 199 -3.06 0.13 13.72
N SER A 200 -2.70 -1.15 13.88
CA SER A 200 -1.64 -1.76 13.09
C SER A 200 -1.95 -1.63 11.60
N LEU A 201 -0.95 -1.24 10.82
CA LEU A 201 -1.08 -1.10 9.38
C LEU A 201 -1.29 -2.47 8.72
N CYS A 202 -0.46 -3.41 9.12
CA CYS A 202 -0.40 -4.75 8.57
C CYS A 202 -0.06 -5.75 9.69
N THR A 203 -0.65 -6.95 9.63
CA THR A 203 -0.24 -8.09 10.44
C THR A 203 0.07 -9.25 9.49
N LEU A 204 1.20 -9.92 9.67
CA LEU A 204 1.54 -11.11 8.89
C LEU A 204 0.84 -12.33 9.51
N HIS A 205 0.15 -13.10 8.67
CA HIS A 205 -0.49 -14.34 9.10
C HIS A 205 0.13 -15.53 8.35
N PRO A 206 0.42 -16.64 9.03
CA PRO A 206 0.85 -17.86 8.36
C PRO A 206 -0.22 -18.36 7.40
N VAL A 207 0.23 -18.91 6.28
CA VAL A 207 -0.63 -19.59 5.30
C VAL A 207 -0.82 -21.02 5.76
N ALA A 208 -2.03 -21.57 5.59
CA ALA A 208 -2.26 -22.99 5.86
C ALA A 208 -1.22 -23.85 5.10
N PRO A 209 -0.55 -24.81 5.78
CA PRO A 209 0.53 -25.59 5.19
C PRO A 209 0.00 -26.30 3.95
N VAL A 210 0.74 -26.20 2.86
CA VAL A 210 0.36 -26.89 1.64
C VAL A 210 0.93 -28.31 1.73
N ALA A 211 0.19 -29.32 1.25
CA ALA A 211 0.54 -30.72 1.46
C ALA A 211 2.00 -31.10 1.07
N TRP A 212 2.62 -30.37 0.15
CA TRP A 212 4.00 -30.58 -0.29
C TRP A 212 5.06 -30.13 0.73
N ASP A 213 4.76 -29.23 1.65
CA ASP A 213 5.70 -28.77 2.69
C ASP A 213 6.08 -29.90 3.66
N SER A 214 5.22 -30.92 3.79
CA SER A 214 5.47 -32.08 4.65
C SER A 214 6.49 -33.05 4.05
N GLU A 215 6.69 -33.05 2.72
CA GLU A 215 7.57 -34.03 2.04
C GLU A 215 9.04 -33.59 2.01
N LEU A 216 9.32 -32.28 2.09
CA LEU A 216 10.68 -31.72 2.02
C LEU A 216 11.40 -31.61 3.37
N GLY A 217 10.89 -32.25 4.43
CA GLY A 217 11.53 -32.27 5.74
C GLY A 217 11.42 -30.92 6.48
N GLY A 218 10.19 -30.40 6.59
CA GLY A 218 9.77 -29.19 7.32
C GLY A 218 10.85 -28.51 8.18
N GLY A 219 11.49 -27.47 7.63
CA GLY A 219 12.47 -26.67 8.37
C GLY A 219 13.49 -25.92 7.52
N VAL A 220 13.64 -26.24 6.24
CA VAL A 220 14.64 -25.57 5.37
C VAL A 220 14.11 -24.25 4.80
N VAL A 221 12.81 -24.16 4.50
CA VAL A 221 12.19 -22.97 3.92
C VAL A 221 11.39 -22.22 4.99
N PRO A 222 11.55 -20.89 5.12
CA PRO A 222 10.73 -20.09 6.03
C PRO A 222 9.24 -20.26 5.75
N GLU A 223 8.44 -20.29 6.81
CA GLU A 223 6.98 -20.37 6.70
C GLU A 223 6.44 -19.19 5.88
N ALA A 224 5.60 -19.48 4.89
CA ALA A 224 4.99 -18.46 4.05
C ALA A 224 3.97 -17.65 4.86
N HIS A 225 4.13 -16.33 4.86
CA HIS A 225 3.22 -15.41 5.52
C HIS A 225 2.51 -14.51 4.51
N VAL A 226 1.22 -14.28 4.74
CA VAL A 226 0.40 -13.38 3.92
C VAL A 226 0.03 -12.14 4.74
N PRO A 227 0.24 -10.93 4.20
CA PRO A 227 -0.09 -9.70 4.90
C PRO A 227 -1.61 -9.45 4.95
N LEU A 228 -2.10 -9.17 6.16
CA LEU A 228 -3.44 -8.67 6.43
C LEU A 228 -3.37 -7.18 6.71
N TYR A 229 -3.85 -6.39 5.75
CA TYR A 229 -3.88 -4.94 5.82
C TYR A 229 -5.18 -4.42 6.43
N ASN A 230 -5.04 -3.48 7.36
CA ASN A 230 -6.15 -2.68 7.86
C ASN A 230 -6.38 -1.50 6.91
N GLY A 231 -7.50 -1.48 6.17
CA GLY A 231 -7.81 -0.43 5.20
C GLY A 231 -7.93 0.98 5.80
N VAL A 232 -8.21 1.10 7.10
CA VAL A 232 -8.26 2.41 7.80
C VAL A 232 -6.86 2.97 8.02
N ALA A 233 -5.93 2.14 8.51
CA ALA A 233 -4.54 2.52 8.71
C ALA A 233 -3.80 2.67 7.36
N LEU A 234 -4.08 1.76 6.42
CA LEU A 234 -3.49 1.76 5.08
C LEU A 234 -3.87 3.00 4.28
N PHE A 235 -5.09 3.51 4.42
CA PHE A 235 -5.53 4.75 3.78
C PHE A 235 -6.19 5.67 4.81
N PRO A 236 -5.42 6.54 5.49
CA PRO A 236 -5.96 7.40 6.55
C PRO A 236 -7.00 8.41 6.06
N LYS A 237 -6.91 8.84 4.79
CA LYS A 237 -7.84 9.81 4.21
C LYS A 237 -9.10 9.13 3.67
N LYS A 238 -10.28 9.62 4.10
CA LYS A 238 -11.59 9.08 3.69
C LYS A 238 -11.76 8.95 2.17
N PRO A 239 -11.39 9.96 1.34
CA PRO A 239 -11.57 9.87 -0.11
C PRO A 239 -10.72 8.77 -0.77
N GLN A 240 -9.51 8.50 -0.26
CA GLN A 240 -8.68 7.41 -0.77
C GLN A 240 -9.24 6.04 -0.37
N ARG A 241 -9.80 5.90 0.84
CA ARG A 241 -10.55 4.69 1.22
C ARG A 241 -11.77 4.45 0.32
N ALA A 242 -12.44 5.53 -0.07
CA ALA A 242 -13.58 5.44 -0.98
C ALA A 242 -13.12 4.87 -2.34
N ALA A 243 -11.99 5.39 -2.85
CA ALA A 243 -11.37 4.88 -4.07
C ALA A 243 -10.94 3.41 -3.94
N LEU A 244 -10.26 3.03 -2.85
CA LEU A 244 -9.88 1.63 -2.59
C LEU A 244 -11.10 0.70 -2.61
N HIS A 245 -12.12 1.02 -1.80
CA HIS A 245 -13.33 0.19 -1.73
C HIS A 245 -14.06 0.12 -3.08
N ALA A 246 -14.12 1.22 -3.83
CA ALA A 246 -14.72 1.26 -5.16
C ALA A 246 -13.98 0.35 -6.15
N LEU A 247 -12.64 0.41 -6.20
CA LEU A 247 -11.81 -0.43 -7.07
C LEU A 247 -11.92 -1.92 -6.71
N LEU A 248 -11.86 -2.27 -5.42
CA LEU A 248 -12.04 -3.67 -4.98
C LEU A 248 -13.44 -4.20 -5.33
N THR A 249 -14.48 -3.35 -5.20
CA THR A 249 -15.84 -3.72 -5.59
C THR A 249 -15.99 -3.85 -7.10
N ARG A 250 -15.33 -2.98 -7.89
CA ARG A 250 -15.28 -3.06 -9.35
C ARG A 250 -14.63 -4.37 -9.81
N LEU A 251 -13.48 -4.73 -9.25
CA LEU A 251 -12.79 -6.00 -9.51
C LEU A 251 -13.68 -7.21 -9.20
N LEU A 252 -14.38 -7.21 -8.06
CA LEU A 252 -15.35 -8.26 -7.74
C LEU A 252 -16.52 -8.32 -8.74
N GLY A 253 -16.97 -7.16 -9.23
CA GLY A 253 -18.00 -7.06 -10.26
C GLY A 253 -17.56 -7.74 -11.57
N ILE A 254 -16.35 -7.43 -12.03
CA ILE A 254 -15.74 -8.04 -13.23
C ILE A 254 -15.62 -9.56 -13.07
N GLU A 255 -15.12 -10.03 -11.92
CA GLU A 255 -15.03 -11.47 -11.63
C GLU A 255 -16.40 -12.16 -11.61
N ARG A 256 -17.42 -11.53 -11.04
CA ARG A 256 -18.79 -12.08 -11.05
C ARG A 256 -19.37 -12.15 -12.46
N ALA A 257 -19.24 -11.07 -13.24
CA ALA A 257 -19.73 -11.00 -14.61
C ALA A 257 -19.09 -12.09 -15.48
N SER A 258 -17.78 -12.30 -15.34
CA SER A 258 -17.04 -13.34 -16.06
C SER A 258 -17.55 -14.76 -15.81
N ARG A 259 -18.14 -15.02 -14.63
CA ARG A 259 -18.71 -16.33 -14.28
C ARG A 259 -20.15 -16.51 -14.73
N HIS A 260 -20.96 -15.46 -14.66
CA HIS A 260 -22.36 -15.54 -15.12
C HIS A 260 -22.44 -15.86 -16.61
N SER A 261 -21.50 -15.35 -17.41
CA SER A 261 -21.37 -15.75 -18.82
C SER A 261 -21.09 -17.25 -19.03
N ARG A 262 -20.64 -17.99 -18.02
CA ARG A 262 -20.35 -19.44 -18.09
C ARG A 262 -21.54 -20.28 -17.63
N LEU A 263 -22.18 -19.88 -16.52
CA LEU A 263 -23.25 -20.66 -15.88
C LEU A 263 -24.53 -20.77 -16.71
N SER A 264 -24.75 -19.87 -17.68
CA SER A 264 -25.83 -20.03 -18.66
C SER A 264 -25.70 -21.29 -19.54
N GLN A 265 -24.58 -22.03 -19.49
CA GLN A 265 -24.38 -23.26 -20.26
C GLN A 265 -24.45 -24.56 -19.44
N THR A 266 -24.45 -24.50 -18.11
CA THR A 266 -24.55 -25.69 -17.25
C THR A 266 -25.62 -25.45 -16.20
N VAL A 267 -26.85 -25.81 -16.56
CA VAL A 267 -27.95 -26.01 -15.62
C VAL A 267 -27.58 -27.21 -14.76
N GLU A 268 -27.20 -26.99 -13.50
CA GLU A 268 -27.58 -27.84 -12.35
C GLU A 268 -26.87 -27.41 -11.05
N GLY A 269 -27.69 -27.08 -10.04
CA GLY A 269 -27.52 -27.63 -8.69
C GLY A 269 -26.34 -27.18 -7.83
N GLY A 270 -26.23 -25.89 -7.52
CA GLY A 270 -25.27 -25.41 -6.52
C GLY A 270 -25.76 -24.20 -5.74
N ALA A 271 -26.82 -24.39 -4.94
CA ALA A 271 -27.29 -23.39 -3.98
C ALA A 271 -26.21 -23.19 -2.89
N GLY A 272 -25.28 -22.28 -3.17
CA GLY A 272 -24.19 -21.94 -2.28
C GLY A 272 -24.72 -21.47 -0.93
N VAL A 273 -24.20 -22.09 0.13
CA VAL A 273 -24.39 -21.71 1.53
C VAL A 273 -24.18 -20.19 1.68
N GLY A 274 -25.30 -19.47 1.76
CA GLY A 274 -25.40 -18.02 1.61
C GLY A 274 -24.95 -17.23 2.83
N GLY A 275 -23.67 -17.31 3.18
CA GLY A 275 -23.10 -16.47 4.23
C GLY A 275 -23.11 -14.98 3.87
N ARG A 276 -23.48 -14.12 4.81
CA ARG A 276 -23.37 -12.66 4.65
C ARG A 276 -21.91 -12.29 4.38
N ALA A 277 -21.66 -11.48 3.35
CA ALA A 277 -20.32 -11.03 3.01
C ALA A 277 -19.70 -10.17 4.13
N SER A 278 -18.41 -10.35 4.39
CA SER A 278 -17.62 -9.54 5.32
C SER A 278 -17.09 -8.27 4.64
N HIS A 279 -16.23 -7.53 5.34
CA HIS A 279 -15.49 -6.38 4.78
C HIS A 279 -14.07 -6.74 4.34
N ALA A 280 -13.70 -8.02 4.41
CA ALA A 280 -12.39 -8.49 4.01
C ALA A 280 -12.38 -8.97 2.55
N PHE A 281 -11.34 -8.58 1.84
CA PHE A 281 -11.05 -8.93 0.45
C PHE A 281 -9.74 -9.69 0.42
N VAL A 282 -9.70 -10.82 -0.29
CA VAL A 282 -8.48 -11.59 -0.53
C VAL A 282 -8.07 -11.38 -1.97
N LEU A 283 -6.82 -10.97 -2.17
CA LEU A 283 -6.14 -11.01 -3.46
C LEU A 283 -5.44 -12.35 -3.59
N CYS A 284 -5.68 -13.03 -4.70
CA CYS A 284 -5.12 -14.34 -5.00
C CYS A 284 -4.22 -14.23 -6.23
N GLY A 285 -3.10 -14.95 -6.19
CA GLY A 285 -2.13 -15.04 -7.28
C GLY A 285 -1.59 -16.45 -7.40
N ASP A 286 -1.72 -17.00 -8.60
CA ASP A 286 -1.24 -18.31 -9.02
C ASP A 286 -0.94 -18.29 -10.52
N LYS A 287 -0.41 -19.40 -11.03
CA LYS A 287 -0.05 -19.57 -12.45
C LYS A 287 -1.21 -19.27 -13.42
N GLU A 288 -2.46 -19.48 -13.00
CA GLU A 288 -3.61 -19.26 -13.88
C GLU A 288 -4.08 -17.80 -13.86
N THR A 289 -4.09 -17.18 -12.69
CA THR A 289 -4.46 -15.77 -12.53
C THR A 289 -3.48 -14.83 -13.24
N VAL A 290 -2.17 -15.15 -13.28
CA VAL A 290 -1.15 -14.35 -13.99
C VAL A 290 -1.47 -14.19 -15.48
N LEU A 291 -2.06 -15.22 -16.10
CA LEU A 291 -2.49 -15.16 -17.50
C LEU A 291 -3.72 -14.26 -17.71
N ARG A 292 -4.44 -13.89 -16.65
CA ARG A 292 -5.61 -12.99 -16.69
C ARG A 292 -5.28 -11.57 -16.25
N GLY A 293 -4.35 -11.40 -15.32
CA GLY A 293 -3.93 -10.10 -14.83
C GLY A 293 -2.84 -10.27 -13.79
N ASP A 294 -1.85 -9.38 -13.82
CA ASP A 294 -0.74 -9.43 -12.89
C ASP A 294 -1.11 -8.77 -11.55
N VAL A 295 -1.30 -9.59 -10.52
CA VAL A 295 -1.58 -9.14 -9.15
C VAL A 295 -0.28 -8.82 -8.39
N ALA A 296 0.88 -9.26 -8.90
CA ALA A 296 2.16 -9.04 -8.25
C ALA A 296 2.47 -7.55 -8.13
N ALA A 297 2.14 -6.74 -9.14
CA ALA A 297 2.30 -5.29 -9.09
C ALA A 297 1.51 -4.64 -7.93
N VAL A 298 0.28 -5.10 -7.68
CA VAL A 298 -0.53 -4.65 -6.54
C VAL A 298 0.10 -5.10 -5.22
N ALA A 299 0.54 -6.35 -5.12
CA ALA A 299 1.19 -6.88 -3.93
C ALA A 299 2.48 -6.13 -3.60
N ILE A 300 3.33 -5.85 -4.60
CA ILE A 300 4.55 -5.06 -4.45
C ILE A 300 4.20 -3.64 -3.97
N ALA A 301 3.19 -2.98 -4.55
CA ALA A 301 2.79 -1.66 -4.11
C ALA A 301 2.31 -1.65 -2.63
N LEU A 302 1.54 -2.66 -2.21
CA LEU A 302 1.10 -2.83 -0.82
C LEU A 302 2.29 -3.05 0.14
N TRP A 303 3.25 -3.89 -0.26
CA TRP A 303 4.47 -4.12 0.50
C TRP A 303 5.31 -2.85 0.68
N ARG A 304 5.42 -2.02 -0.36
CA ARG A 304 6.15 -0.73 -0.27
C ARG A 304 5.51 0.22 0.74
N VAL A 305 4.16 0.27 0.81
CA VAL A 305 3.47 1.07 1.84
C VAL A 305 3.78 0.52 3.24
N ARG A 306 3.75 -0.81 3.42
CA ARG A 306 4.11 -1.44 4.70
C ARG A 306 5.53 -1.08 5.12
N MET A 307 6.52 -1.35 4.26
CA MET A 307 7.93 -1.08 4.56
C MET A 307 8.19 0.38 4.89
N PHE A 308 7.48 1.30 4.23
CA PHE A 308 7.64 2.71 4.49
C PHE A 308 7.05 3.12 5.85
N GLU A 309 5.85 2.67 6.21
CA GLU A 309 5.07 3.20 7.34
C GLU A 309 5.22 2.44 8.66
N ASP A 310 5.47 1.14 8.62
CA ASP A 310 5.55 0.30 9.83
C ASP A 310 6.96 0.34 10.46
N GLU A 311 7.91 1.04 9.83
CA GLU A 311 9.39 0.90 9.97
C GLU A 311 9.89 -0.54 9.75
N GLY A 312 8.95 -1.47 9.62
CA GLY A 312 9.11 -2.90 9.56
C GLY A 312 9.85 -3.37 10.80
N ASP A 313 9.35 -3.22 12.02
CA ASP A 313 10.05 -3.77 13.20
C ASP A 313 10.41 -5.26 13.00
N ASP A 314 9.51 -6.05 12.38
CA ASP A 314 9.80 -7.43 11.96
C ASP A 314 10.88 -7.51 10.86
N VAL A 315 10.90 -6.53 9.96
CA VAL A 315 11.87 -6.40 8.86
C VAL A 315 13.22 -5.97 9.39
N ALA A 316 13.30 -5.00 10.30
CA ALA A 316 14.50 -4.58 11.00
C ALA A 316 15.09 -5.76 11.79
N ALA A 317 14.25 -6.53 12.51
CA ALA A 317 14.69 -7.76 13.18
C ALA A 317 15.20 -8.83 12.18
N LEU A 318 14.55 -8.99 11.02
CA LEU A 318 15.03 -9.83 9.92
C LEU A 318 16.38 -9.34 9.35
N TRP A 319 16.62 -8.03 9.34
CA TRP A 319 17.82 -7.42 8.75
C TRP A 319 18.98 -7.37 9.75
N GLU A 320 18.69 -7.24 11.04
CA GLU A 320 19.64 -7.34 12.15
C GLU A 320 20.02 -8.80 12.44
N GLY A 321 19.06 -9.73 12.36
CA GLY A 321 19.28 -11.16 12.53
C GLY A 321 19.96 -11.84 11.34
N ALA A 322 19.84 -11.28 10.13
CA ALA A 322 20.69 -11.63 8.99
C ALA A 322 22.08 -11.00 9.18
N GLY A 323 22.83 -11.48 10.17
CA GLY A 323 24.10 -10.94 10.67
C GLY A 323 25.25 -10.83 9.67
N GLY A 324 25.11 -9.97 8.66
CA GLY A 324 26.12 -9.71 7.63
C GLY A 324 26.12 -8.28 7.07
N TRP A 325 25.23 -7.40 7.55
CA TRP A 325 25.05 -6.05 7.00
C TRP A 325 25.58 -4.92 7.89
N GLU A 326 26.10 -5.24 9.09
CA GLU A 326 26.83 -4.25 9.86
C GLU A 326 27.98 -3.70 9.00
N ARG A 327 28.04 -2.37 8.92
CA ARG A 327 29.17 -1.68 8.31
C ARG A 327 30.40 -2.09 9.13
N THR A 328 31.14 -3.08 8.67
CA THR A 328 32.53 -3.28 9.09
C THR A 328 33.21 -1.95 8.83
N ALA A 329 33.38 -1.16 9.89
CA ALA A 329 34.13 0.07 9.84
C ALA A 329 35.49 -0.34 9.30
N ARG A 330 35.82 0.13 8.09
CA ARG A 330 37.16 -0.11 7.55
C ARG A 330 38.13 0.47 8.58
N PRO A 331 39.11 -0.31 9.08
CA PRO A 331 40.16 0.27 9.91
C PRO A 331 40.79 1.42 9.13
N ARG A 332 40.89 2.58 9.76
CA ARG A 332 41.56 3.73 9.17
C ARG A 332 43.05 3.37 9.04
N PRO A 333 43.67 3.60 7.87
CA PRO A 333 45.11 3.40 7.71
C PRO A 333 45.93 4.38 8.56
#